data_AF-A0A8T7LWY1-F1
#
_entry.id   AF-A0A8T7LWY1-F1
#
_cell.length_a   1.000
_cell.length_b   1.000
_cell.length_c   1.000
_cell.angle_alpha   90.00
_cell.angle_beta   90.00
_cell.angle_gamma   90.00
#
_symmetry.space_group_name_H-M   'P 1'
#
loop_
_entity.id
_entity.type
_entity.pdbx_description
1 polymer ?
#
loop_
_entity_poly.entity_id
_entity_poly.type
_entity_poly.pdbx_seq_one_letter_code
_entity_poly.pdbx_strand_id
1 'polypeptide(L)'
;MSETRSNSFSIIELLQYIRRHSETGRLSFEESGAIVAELFFKQGHLIHASNDKVTGDDVVYQLLGNRSARIHWEKNLTPEAESVTKTDELLLLGALGLLTEDDAESALQAVSDETNSLMASTFEATEANSVIDETITDRAKITPVQPPTPEMPTIAPSPLNPVLTANSQAIEQLGQLQFLLGDEVLRPPRFRRWSGFPLPFVSAFVLKDSPNWRIVRNVLDLIWHEKFSGFLTLITANPLIEAVVILYKGRVVHSRFADNRSIHKDQGALRRIVDVTVSANERNPVLLYPLEADFIHSYSALIMGDKLLDSFSSASMKINKLLNTLEHSQHTGVVHITNLAESGYIFLSGGQKLGSYYEVDDVLEESIVRVYQIVSKPGSMIDVVTSPPEDKMFEVSNRPKSVAEIKQQMIAIANEVLGKRANRVVNLLAQAEDNTPSLKTYANQARLVTQMFIDKNLADQLYERFLFLIQELG
;
A
#
# COMPACT_ATOMS: atom_id res chain seq x y z
N MET A 1 21.03 -11.30 38.56
CA MET A 1 19.64 -10.80 38.57
C MET A 1 19.64 -9.40 38.02
N SER A 2 19.28 -9.23 36.75
CA SER A 2 19.17 -7.93 36.09
C SER A 2 17.72 -7.75 35.65
N GLU A 3 16.93 -7.06 36.47
CA GLU A 3 15.65 -6.50 36.02
C GLU A 3 15.96 -5.39 35.02
N THR A 4 16.01 -5.73 33.74
CA THR A 4 15.89 -4.75 32.66
C THR A 4 14.43 -4.31 32.62
N ARG A 5 14.12 -3.20 33.31
CA ARG A 5 12.92 -2.42 33.03
C ARG A 5 13.10 -1.78 31.65
N SER A 6 12.68 -2.45 30.59
CA SER A 6 12.65 -1.88 29.25
C SER A 6 11.20 -1.66 28.81
N ASN A 7 10.74 -0.42 28.93
CA ASN A 7 9.99 0.13 27.80
C ASN A 7 10.95 0.11 26.59
N SER A 8 10.47 -0.26 25.41
CA SER A 8 11.15 -0.16 24.09
C SER A 8 12.00 -1.34 23.58
N PHE A 9 11.54 -2.58 23.70
CA PHE A 9 11.91 -3.60 22.71
C PHE A 9 10.67 -4.27 22.16
N SER A 10 10.53 -4.31 20.85
CA SER A 10 9.47 -5.06 20.17
C SER A 10 9.74 -6.56 20.30
N ILE A 11 8.67 -7.38 20.28
CA ILE A 11 8.78 -8.85 20.30
C ILE A 11 9.69 -9.33 19.16
N ILE A 12 9.62 -8.67 17.99
CA ILE A 12 10.43 -8.97 16.81
C ILE A 12 11.92 -8.78 17.09
N GLU A 13 12.33 -7.65 17.68
CA GLU A 13 13.74 -7.39 18.05
C GLU A 13 14.26 -8.41 19.05
N LEU A 14 13.42 -8.85 19.98
CA LEU A 14 13.81 -9.81 21.01
C LEU A 14 13.97 -11.23 20.43
N LEU A 15 13.08 -11.63 19.52
CA LEU A 15 13.21 -12.87 18.76
C LEU A 15 14.48 -12.86 17.88
N GLN A 16 14.76 -11.74 17.20
CA GLN A 16 16.01 -11.56 16.45
C GLN A 16 17.24 -11.70 17.34
N TYR A 17 17.21 -11.09 18.53
CA TYR A 17 18.30 -11.17 19.50
C TYR A 17 18.57 -12.60 19.94
N ILE A 18 17.52 -13.34 20.36
CA ILE A 18 17.62 -14.73 20.83
C ILE A 18 18.19 -15.63 19.73
N ARG A 19 17.72 -15.47 18.49
CA ARG A 19 18.18 -16.25 17.34
C ARG A 19 19.63 -15.94 16.98
N ARG A 20 20.01 -14.65 16.92
CA ARG A 20 21.38 -14.21 16.58
C ARG A 20 22.42 -14.68 17.59
N HIS A 21 22.05 -14.80 18.86
CA HIS A 21 22.95 -15.24 19.92
C HIS A 21 22.79 -16.71 20.28
N SER A 22 21.96 -17.46 19.54
CA SER A 22 21.66 -18.88 19.78
C SER A 22 21.29 -19.17 21.24
N GLU A 23 20.54 -18.27 21.87
CA GLU A 23 20.21 -18.36 23.30
C GLU A 23 19.18 -19.47 23.57
N THR A 24 19.32 -20.13 24.71
CA THR A 24 18.36 -21.14 25.20
C THR A 24 17.67 -20.59 26.43
N GLY A 25 16.34 -20.67 26.50
CA GLY A 25 15.60 -20.09 27.60
C GLY A 25 14.09 -19.97 27.36
N ARG A 26 13.40 -19.44 28.37
CA ARG A 26 11.96 -19.18 28.36
C ARG A 26 11.70 -17.68 28.26
N LEU A 27 10.76 -17.33 27.40
CA LEU A 27 10.17 -16.00 27.29
C LEU A 27 8.74 -16.04 27.82
N SER A 28 8.48 -15.37 28.94
CA SER A 28 7.15 -15.30 29.56
C SER A 28 6.51 -13.94 29.32
N PHE A 29 5.23 -13.95 28.97
CA PHE A 29 4.41 -12.77 28.74
C PHE A 29 3.43 -12.61 29.89
N GLU A 30 3.52 -11.50 30.60
CA GLU A 30 2.72 -11.21 31.79
C GLU A 30 1.75 -10.05 31.52
N GLU A 31 0.46 -10.27 31.80
CA GLU A 31 -0.58 -9.24 31.75
C GLU A 31 -1.32 -9.23 33.09
N SER A 32 -1.48 -8.04 33.69
CA SER A 32 -2.21 -7.87 34.96
C SER A 32 -1.76 -8.77 36.12
N GLY A 33 -0.48 -9.19 36.15
CA GLY A 33 0.06 -10.02 37.23
C GLY A 33 0.02 -11.54 36.97
N ALA A 34 -0.49 -11.97 35.81
CA ALA A 34 -0.59 -13.38 35.42
C ALA A 34 0.20 -13.63 34.13
N ILE A 35 0.84 -14.80 34.03
CA ILE A 35 1.49 -15.25 32.79
C ILE A 35 0.39 -15.63 31.80
N VAL A 36 0.31 -14.90 30.69
CA VAL A 36 -0.67 -15.12 29.62
C VAL A 36 -0.13 -16.06 28.58
N ALA A 37 1.19 -16.09 28.35
CA ALA A 37 1.81 -17.02 27.43
C ALA A 37 3.29 -17.23 27.74
N GLU A 38 3.82 -18.35 27.23
CA GLU A 38 5.20 -18.75 27.37
C GLU A 38 5.74 -19.29 26.05
N LEU A 39 6.94 -18.85 25.67
CA LEU A 39 7.68 -19.34 24.51
C LEU A 39 9.02 -19.91 24.99
N PHE A 40 9.40 -21.08 24.50
CA PHE A 40 10.66 -21.72 24.86
C PHE A 40 11.57 -21.84 23.66
N PHE A 41 12.82 -21.46 23.86
CA PHE A 41 13.85 -21.46 22.85
C PHE A 41 14.99 -22.39 23.23
N LYS A 42 15.54 -23.08 22.24
CA LYS A 42 16.71 -23.95 22.36
C LYS A 42 17.68 -23.64 21.22
N GLN A 43 18.87 -23.20 21.58
CA GLN A 43 19.91 -22.77 20.63
C GLN A 43 19.42 -21.69 19.64
N GLY A 44 18.56 -20.78 20.10
CA GLY A 44 17.96 -19.74 19.28
C GLY A 44 16.72 -20.17 18.50
N HIS A 45 16.30 -21.43 18.63
CA HIS A 45 15.13 -21.98 17.93
C HIS A 45 13.90 -22.08 18.82
N LEU A 46 12.73 -21.64 18.35
CA LEU A 46 11.46 -21.82 19.05
C LEU A 46 11.04 -23.30 18.97
N ILE A 47 10.93 -23.94 20.14
CA ILE A 47 10.61 -25.38 20.26
C ILE A 47 9.28 -25.65 20.96
N HIS A 48 8.77 -24.67 21.72
CA HIS A 48 7.50 -24.78 22.39
C HIS A 48 6.87 -23.41 22.57
N ALA A 49 5.55 -23.36 22.43
CA ALA A 49 4.75 -22.19 22.71
C ALA A 49 3.44 -22.62 23.36
N SER A 50 3.01 -21.91 24.42
CA SER A 50 1.81 -22.25 25.17
C SER A 50 1.15 -21.01 25.78
N ASN A 51 -0.18 -20.99 25.80
CA ASN A 51 -0.98 -20.10 26.63
C ASN A 51 -2.08 -20.91 27.35
N ASP A 52 -2.92 -20.24 28.15
CA ASP A 52 -4.00 -20.89 28.92
C ASP A 52 -5.01 -21.71 28.08
N LYS A 53 -5.05 -21.51 26.76
CA LYS A 53 -6.08 -22.06 25.86
C LYS A 53 -5.53 -22.96 24.76
N VAL A 54 -4.32 -22.70 24.29
CA VAL A 54 -3.73 -23.26 23.07
C VAL A 54 -2.24 -23.51 23.30
N THR A 55 -1.71 -24.54 22.65
CA THR A 55 -0.28 -24.84 22.55
C THR A 55 0.11 -24.93 21.08
N GLY A 56 1.34 -24.53 20.74
CA GLY A 56 1.85 -24.50 19.36
C GLY A 56 1.99 -23.10 18.78
N ASP A 57 2.18 -23.04 17.47
CA ASP A 57 2.47 -21.83 16.68
C ASP A 57 1.36 -20.75 16.74
N ASP A 58 0.10 -21.17 16.85
CA ASP A 58 -1.07 -20.30 17.06
C ASP A 58 -0.88 -19.31 18.23
N VAL A 59 -0.18 -19.73 19.29
CA VAL A 59 0.12 -18.89 20.46
C VAL A 59 0.99 -17.71 20.08
N VAL A 60 1.94 -17.91 19.16
CA VAL A 60 2.86 -16.86 18.76
C VAL A 60 2.17 -15.79 17.92
N TYR A 61 1.27 -16.19 17.02
CA TYR A 61 0.45 -15.23 16.25
C TYR A 61 -0.43 -14.37 17.14
N GLN A 62 -1.00 -14.94 18.21
CA GLN A 62 -1.79 -14.18 19.18
C GLN A 62 -0.96 -13.16 19.95
N LEU A 63 0.32 -13.44 20.20
CA LEU A 63 1.22 -12.55 20.92
C LEU A 63 1.69 -11.34 20.10
N LEU A 64 1.73 -11.45 18.77
CA LEU A 64 2.08 -10.32 17.89
C LEU A 64 1.07 -9.17 17.93
N GLY A 65 -0.18 -9.48 18.27
CA GLY A 65 -1.23 -8.48 18.48
C GLY A 65 -1.19 -7.82 19.86
N ASN A 66 -0.51 -8.41 20.85
CA ASN A 66 -0.58 -7.95 22.25
C ASN A 66 0.58 -7.02 22.62
N ARG A 67 0.39 -5.71 22.40
CA ARG A 67 1.37 -4.65 22.70
C ARG A 67 1.47 -4.27 24.18
N SER A 68 0.63 -4.84 25.05
CA SER A 68 0.51 -4.45 26.47
C SER A 68 1.19 -5.42 27.43
N ALA A 69 1.64 -6.58 26.96
CA ALA A 69 2.24 -7.61 27.79
C ALA A 69 3.65 -7.22 28.25
N ARG A 70 3.96 -7.45 29.53
CA ARG A 70 5.33 -7.37 30.05
C ARG A 70 6.07 -8.64 29.68
N ILE A 71 7.30 -8.50 29.20
CA ILE A 71 8.10 -9.61 28.69
C ILE A 71 9.22 -9.92 29.69
N HIS A 72 9.37 -11.19 30.07
CA HIS A 72 10.44 -11.67 30.93
C HIS A 72 11.23 -12.78 30.25
N TRP A 73 12.56 -12.71 30.30
CA TRP A 73 13.46 -13.71 29.72
C TRP A 73 14.25 -14.44 30.81
N GLU A 74 14.18 -15.77 30.79
CA GLU A 74 14.90 -16.66 31.70
C GLU A 74 15.82 -17.60 30.92
N LYS A 75 17.12 -17.54 31.20
CA LYS A 75 18.13 -18.37 30.51
C LYS A 75 18.12 -19.82 30.99
N ASN A 76 18.42 -20.73 30.07
CA ASN A 76 18.65 -22.17 30.29
C ASN A 76 17.44 -22.95 30.84
N LEU A 77 16.22 -22.47 30.58
CA LEU A 77 14.99 -23.22 30.82
C LEU A 77 14.60 -23.99 29.55
N THR A 78 14.26 -25.27 29.71
CA THR A 78 13.78 -26.13 28.63
C THR A 78 12.35 -26.58 28.92
N PRO A 79 11.47 -26.69 27.90
CA PRO A 79 10.09 -27.11 28.11
C PRO A 79 10.02 -28.62 28.41
N GLU A 80 8.90 -29.05 28.99
CA GLU A 80 8.63 -30.48 29.24
C GLU A 80 8.25 -31.24 27.95
N ALA A 81 7.77 -30.52 26.93
CA ALA A 81 7.42 -31.07 25.62
C ALA A 81 7.82 -30.09 24.50
N GLU A 82 8.13 -30.60 23.30
CA GLU A 82 8.34 -29.78 22.10
C GLU A 82 7.00 -29.73 21.33
N SER A 83 6.41 -28.53 21.18
CA SER A 83 5.09 -28.33 20.53
C SER A 83 5.17 -27.56 19.22
N VAL A 84 6.35 -27.05 18.87
CA VAL A 84 6.59 -26.30 17.63
C VAL A 84 7.61 -27.08 16.83
N THR A 85 7.23 -27.52 15.63
CA THR A 85 8.18 -28.19 14.74
C THR A 85 9.10 -27.14 14.10
N LYS A 86 10.25 -27.61 13.57
CA LYS A 86 11.17 -26.73 12.82
C LYS A 86 10.48 -26.07 11.63
N THR A 87 9.53 -26.77 11.02
CA THR A 87 8.70 -26.25 9.92
C THR A 87 7.80 -25.11 10.39
N ASP A 88 7.11 -25.29 11.53
CA ASP A 88 6.24 -24.27 12.12
C ASP A 88 7.02 -23.03 12.56
N GLU A 89 8.21 -23.24 13.13
CA GLU A 89 9.13 -22.17 13.46
C GLU A 89 9.54 -21.37 12.22
N LEU A 90 9.89 -22.03 11.13
CA LEU A 90 10.27 -21.36 9.89
C LEU A 90 9.09 -20.58 9.29
N LEU A 91 7.88 -21.17 9.31
CA LEU A 91 6.66 -20.48 8.87
C LEU A 91 6.40 -19.22 9.69
N LEU A 92 6.55 -19.31 11.01
CA LEU A 92 6.43 -18.20 11.93
C LEU A 92 7.49 -17.12 11.67
N LEU A 93 8.76 -17.49 11.55
CA LEU A 93 9.83 -16.55 11.25
C LEU A 93 9.64 -15.87 9.89
N GLY A 94 9.07 -16.59 8.91
CA GLY A 94 8.68 -16.04 7.62
C GLY A 94 7.55 -15.02 7.74
N ALA A 95 6.52 -15.31 8.54
CA ALA A 95 5.43 -14.37 8.83
C ALA A 95 5.90 -13.10 9.57
N LEU A 96 7.00 -13.20 10.31
CA LEU A 96 7.61 -12.08 11.04
C LEU A 96 8.63 -11.27 10.22
N GLY A 97 8.90 -11.67 8.96
CA GLY A 97 9.94 -11.04 8.14
C GLY A 97 11.35 -11.26 8.69
N LEU A 98 11.57 -12.34 9.44
CA LEU A 98 12.82 -12.66 10.13
C LEU A 98 13.67 -13.73 9.42
N LEU A 99 13.21 -14.24 8.28
CA LEU A 99 14.01 -15.16 7.45
C LEU A 99 14.85 -14.38 6.44
N THR A 100 16.08 -14.85 6.23
CA THR A 100 16.85 -14.54 5.02
C THR A 100 16.31 -15.36 3.85
N GLU A 101 16.52 -14.89 2.61
CA GLU A 101 15.98 -15.52 1.39
C GLU A 101 16.32 -17.03 1.30
N ASP A 102 17.56 -17.40 1.67
CA ASP A 102 18.03 -18.80 1.68
C ASP A 102 17.33 -19.70 2.72
N ASP A 103 16.91 -19.14 3.86
CA ASP A 103 16.23 -19.90 4.93
C ASP A 103 14.76 -20.14 4.59
N ALA A 104 14.13 -19.21 3.87
CA ALA A 104 12.74 -19.34 3.41
C ALA A 104 12.60 -20.40 2.31
N GLU A 105 13.57 -20.53 1.41
CA GLU A 105 13.60 -21.59 0.39
C GLU A 105 13.76 -22.98 1.01
N SER A 106 14.65 -23.11 2.00
CA SER A 106 14.89 -24.37 2.72
C SER A 106 13.65 -24.83 3.52
N ALA A 107 12.88 -23.89 4.07
CA ALA A 107 11.63 -24.16 4.78
C ALA A 107 10.55 -24.72 3.85
N LEU A 108 10.41 -24.13 2.65
CA LEU A 108 9.39 -24.52 1.67
C LEU A 108 9.68 -25.88 1.03
N GLN A 109 10.96 -26.24 0.88
CA GLN A 109 11.36 -27.53 0.34
C GLN A 109 11.06 -28.67 1.32
N ALA A 110 11.28 -28.45 2.63
CA ALA A 110 10.92 -29.42 3.67
C ALA A 110 9.40 -29.69 3.77
N VAL A 111 8.57 -28.65 3.64
CA VAL A 111 7.10 -28.78 3.61
C VAL A 111 6.63 -29.61 2.40
N SER A 112 7.28 -29.42 1.25
CA SER A 112 6.96 -30.17 0.03
C SER A 112 7.37 -31.64 0.10
N ASP A 113 8.42 -31.98 0.85
CA ASP A 113 8.87 -33.36 1.02
C ASP A 113 8.05 -34.13 2.07
N GLU A 114 7.60 -33.47 3.16
CA GLU A 114 6.69 -34.09 4.14
C GLU A 114 5.30 -34.38 3.54
N THR A 115 4.78 -33.47 2.73
CA THR A 115 3.50 -33.67 2.03
C THR A 115 3.58 -34.76 0.96
N ASN A 116 4.73 -34.92 0.28
CA ASN A 116 4.95 -36.02 -0.66
C ASN A 116 5.14 -37.38 0.04
N SER A 117 5.76 -37.43 1.22
CA SER A 117 5.93 -38.67 2.00
C SER A 117 4.61 -39.21 2.58
N LEU A 118 3.73 -38.31 3.02
CA LEU A 118 2.37 -38.65 3.48
C LEU A 118 1.44 -39.13 2.34
N MET A 119 1.64 -38.61 1.12
CA MET A 119 0.91 -39.05 -0.08
C MET A 119 1.44 -40.38 -0.63
N ALA A 120 2.76 -40.64 -0.56
CA ALA A 120 3.36 -41.88 -1.03
C ALA A 120 3.00 -43.10 -0.15
N SER A 121 2.90 -42.91 1.17
CA SER A 121 2.53 -43.99 2.11
C SER A 121 1.06 -44.41 2.03
N THR A 122 0.22 -43.67 1.30
CA THR A 122 -1.22 -43.99 1.13
C THR A 122 -1.50 -44.73 -0.20
N PHE A 123 -0.52 -44.86 -1.10
CA PHE A 123 -0.68 -45.51 -2.41
C PHE A 123 0.12 -46.81 -2.62
N GLU A 124 0.99 -47.21 -1.69
CA GLU A 124 1.76 -48.48 -1.77
C GLU A 124 1.13 -49.65 -1.00
N ALA A 125 -0.21 -49.75 -0.99
CA ALA A 125 -0.92 -50.91 -0.47
C ALA A 125 -1.85 -51.54 -1.51
N THR A 126 -1.47 -51.57 -2.78
CA THR A 126 -2.03 -52.53 -3.74
C THR A 126 -1.09 -52.72 -4.92
N GLU A 127 -0.69 -53.97 -5.15
CA GLU A 127 0.06 -54.51 -6.30
C GLU A 127 1.50 -54.96 -6.00
N ALA A 128 1.59 -56.06 -5.26
CA ALA A 128 2.63 -57.05 -5.50
C ALA A 128 2.12 -58.08 -6.51
N ASN A 129 2.77 -58.18 -7.68
CA ASN A 129 3.23 -59.43 -8.31
C ASN A 129 3.55 -59.23 -9.80
N SER A 130 4.83 -59.27 -10.16
CA SER A 130 5.35 -60.27 -11.09
C SER A 130 6.87 -60.27 -11.11
N VAL A 131 7.40 -61.49 -11.20
CA VAL A 131 8.78 -61.94 -11.03
C VAL A 131 9.47 -62.06 -12.41
N ILE A 132 10.81 -62.07 -12.38
CA ILE A 132 11.85 -62.58 -13.31
C ILE A 132 12.87 -61.44 -13.57
N ASP A 133 13.99 -61.32 -12.86
CA ASP A 133 15.22 -62.15 -12.78
C ASP A 133 16.02 -62.22 -14.10
N GLU A 134 17.13 -61.46 -14.18
CA GLU A 134 18.49 -62.02 -14.36
C GLU A 134 19.55 -60.89 -14.48
N THR A 135 20.49 -60.95 -13.53
CA THR A 135 21.94 -60.65 -13.54
C THR A 135 22.58 -59.92 -14.73
N ILE A 136 23.48 -58.96 -14.43
CA ILE A 136 24.94 -59.04 -14.68
C ILE A 136 25.67 -57.95 -13.87
N THR A 137 26.74 -58.40 -13.22
CA THR A 137 27.81 -57.69 -12.52
C THR A 137 28.57 -56.70 -13.40
N ASP A 138 28.99 -55.54 -12.87
CA ASP A 138 30.43 -55.28 -12.73
C ASP A 138 30.82 -54.07 -11.87
N ARG A 139 31.94 -54.26 -11.18
CA ARG A 139 32.61 -53.29 -10.30
C ARG A 139 33.36 -52.24 -11.12
N ALA A 140 33.26 -50.97 -10.73
CA ALA A 140 34.37 -50.04 -10.86
C ALA A 140 34.41 -49.08 -9.67
N LYS A 141 35.48 -49.22 -8.86
CA LYS A 141 35.95 -48.24 -7.88
C LYS A 141 36.19 -46.90 -8.59
N ILE A 142 35.61 -45.82 -8.06
CA ILE A 142 36.08 -44.45 -8.33
C ILE A 142 36.39 -43.78 -7.00
N THR A 143 37.66 -43.41 -6.89
CA THR A 143 38.31 -42.68 -5.80
C THR A 143 37.73 -41.26 -5.67
N PRO A 144 37.57 -40.71 -4.46
CA PRO A 144 37.07 -39.34 -4.29
C PRO A 144 38.14 -38.34 -4.74
N VAL A 145 37.81 -37.52 -5.76
CA VAL A 145 38.58 -36.34 -6.13
C VAL A 145 38.13 -35.19 -5.24
N GLN A 146 39.06 -34.69 -4.45
CA GLN A 146 38.91 -33.52 -3.58
C GLN A 146 38.67 -32.26 -4.45
N PRO A 147 37.65 -31.43 -4.17
CA PRO A 147 37.46 -30.19 -4.90
C PRO A 147 38.56 -29.18 -4.56
N PRO A 148 39.04 -28.38 -5.53
CA PRO A 148 40.05 -27.36 -5.28
C PRO A 148 39.47 -26.23 -4.41
N THR A 149 40.25 -25.85 -3.41
CA THR A 149 40.11 -24.64 -2.59
C THR A 149 40.01 -23.40 -3.50
N PRO A 150 38.97 -22.56 -3.39
CA PRO A 150 38.97 -21.26 -4.03
C PRO A 150 39.94 -20.33 -3.29
N GLU A 151 40.98 -19.87 -4.00
CA GLU A 151 41.80 -18.75 -3.57
C GLU A 151 40.92 -17.49 -3.47
N MET A 152 41.00 -16.80 -2.33
CA MET A 152 40.37 -15.49 -2.14
C MET A 152 40.95 -14.46 -3.11
N PRO A 153 40.12 -13.75 -3.89
CA PRO A 153 40.51 -12.46 -4.44
C PRO A 153 40.51 -11.45 -3.29
N THR A 154 41.67 -10.86 -3.03
CA THR A 154 41.77 -9.64 -2.22
C THR A 154 41.08 -8.50 -2.98
N ILE A 155 39.82 -8.22 -2.63
CA ILE A 155 39.11 -7.03 -3.09
C ILE A 155 39.44 -5.91 -2.11
N ALA A 156 40.21 -4.94 -2.59
CA ALA A 156 40.38 -3.66 -1.92
C ALA A 156 39.00 -3.01 -1.67
N PRO A 157 38.77 -2.34 -0.53
CA PRO A 157 37.49 -1.70 -0.25
C PRO A 157 37.21 -0.63 -1.32
N SER A 158 36.31 -0.96 -2.25
CA SER A 158 35.79 0.02 -3.19
C SER A 158 34.80 0.92 -2.45
N PRO A 159 34.83 2.23 -2.74
CA PRO A 159 34.16 3.24 -1.93
C PRO A 159 32.65 3.04 -1.97
N LEU A 160 32.01 3.25 -0.82
CA LEU A 160 30.58 3.48 -0.67
C LEU A 160 30.07 4.38 -1.81
N ASN A 161 29.33 3.81 -2.76
CA ASN A 161 28.61 4.60 -3.73
C ASN A 161 27.39 5.23 -3.02
N PRO A 162 27.23 6.57 -3.10
CA PRO A 162 26.22 7.32 -2.37
C PRO A 162 24.92 7.31 -3.16
N VAL A 163 24.03 6.35 -2.89
CA VAL A 163 22.64 6.39 -3.41
C VAL A 163 21.62 6.26 -2.27
N LEU A 164 22.04 6.57 -1.03
CA LEU A 164 21.16 6.69 0.15
C LEU A 164 20.93 8.15 0.58
N THR A 165 21.28 9.13 -0.25
CA THR A 165 21.20 10.57 0.08
C THR A 165 20.18 11.37 -0.73
N ALA A 166 19.23 10.72 -1.39
CA ALA A 166 18.18 11.42 -2.15
C ALA A 166 16.83 11.57 -1.41
N ASN A 167 16.62 10.93 -0.25
CA ASN A 167 15.36 11.04 0.51
C ASN A 167 15.50 11.60 1.93
N SER A 168 16.70 12.03 2.35
CA SER A 168 16.91 12.62 3.68
C SER A 168 16.11 13.92 3.86
N GLN A 169 15.99 14.73 2.81
CA GLN A 169 15.23 15.99 2.86
C GLN A 169 13.70 15.77 2.85
N ALA A 170 13.21 14.78 2.11
CA ALA A 170 11.78 14.43 2.12
C ALA A 170 11.36 13.81 3.47
N ILE A 171 12.24 13.02 4.09
CA ILE A 171 12.03 12.41 5.42
C ILE A 171 12.17 13.47 6.54
N GLU A 172 13.11 14.41 6.44
CA GLU A 172 13.21 15.55 7.37
C GLU A 172 12.03 16.53 7.23
N GLN A 173 11.47 16.71 6.02
CA GLN A 173 10.30 17.56 5.76
C GLN A 173 8.97 16.87 6.15
N LEU A 174 8.88 15.55 5.99
CA LEU A 174 7.81 14.74 6.62
C LEU A 174 7.91 14.79 8.15
N GLY A 175 9.12 14.88 8.72
CA GLY A 175 9.33 15.15 10.15
C GLY A 175 8.81 16.52 10.61
N GLN A 176 8.92 17.56 9.76
CA GLN A 176 8.34 18.88 10.01
C GLN A 176 6.81 18.88 9.90
N LEU A 177 6.25 18.10 8.98
CA LEU A 177 4.80 17.85 8.88
C LEU A 177 4.30 16.99 10.05
N GLN A 178 5.03 15.96 10.47
CA GLN A 178 4.73 15.14 11.66
C GLN A 178 4.65 15.99 12.93
N PHE A 179 5.57 16.95 13.09
CA PHE A 179 5.57 17.88 14.22
C PHE A 179 4.33 18.80 14.23
N LEU A 180 3.79 19.14 13.05
CA LEU A 180 2.58 19.96 12.91
C LEU A 180 1.27 19.17 12.98
N LEU A 181 1.29 17.86 12.70
CA LEU A 181 0.08 17.06 12.44
C LEU A 181 -0.24 15.99 13.49
N GLY A 182 0.73 15.61 14.33
CA GLY A 182 0.54 14.60 15.37
C GLY A 182 0.37 13.17 14.84
N ASP A 183 0.89 12.19 15.58
CA ASP A 183 0.67 10.76 15.30
C ASP A 183 -0.53 10.26 16.13
N GLU A 184 -1.70 10.11 15.50
CA GLU A 184 -2.76 9.24 16.03
C GLU A 184 -2.93 8.05 15.09
N VAL A 185 -2.68 6.84 15.58
CA VAL A 185 -2.88 5.60 14.81
C VAL A 185 -4.39 5.36 14.65
N LEU A 186 -4.98 5.93 13.61
CA LEU A 186 -6.37 5.71 13.24
C LEU A 186 -6.44 4.73 12.07
N ARG A 187 -7.08 3.57 12.29
CA ARG A 187 -7.46 2.66 11.19
C ARG A 187 -8.24 3.46 10.14
N PRO A 188 -7.99 3.27 8.83
CA PRO A 188 -8.81 3.87 7.80
C PRO A 188 -10.30 3.62 8.08
N PRO A 189 -11.16 4.63 7.95
CA PRO A 189 -12.58 4.45 8.18
C PRO A 189 -13.14 3.42 7.19
N ARG A 190 -14.04 2.56 7.67
CA ARG A 190 -14.79 1.63 6.82
C ARG A 190 -15.84 2.40 6.03
N PHE A 191 -15.83 2.22 4.72
CA PHE A 191 -16.74 2.92 3.84
C PHE A 191 -17.89 2.00 3.43
N ARG A 192 -19.02 2.13 4.14
CA ARG A 192 -20.15 1.20 4.06
C ARG A 192 -20.88 1.26 2.73
N ARG A 193 -20.77 2.37 2.00
CA ARG A 193 -21.45 2.55 0.70
C ARG A 193 -20.54 2.20 -0.47
N TRP A 194 -19.33 1.73 -0.20
CA TRP A 194 -18.34 1.46 -1.22
C TRP A 194 -18.13 -0.04 -1.31
N SER A 195 -18.08 -0.54 -2.55
CA SER A 195 -17.65 -1.88 -2.85
C SER A 195 -16.56 -1.79 -3.92
N GLY A 196 -15.48 -2.56 -3.73
CA GLY A 196 -14.54 -2.88 -4.79
C GLY A 196 -13.13 -2.30 -4.70
N PHE A 197 -12.78 -1.46 -3.70
CA PHE A 197 -11.41 -0.93 -3.54
C PHE A 197 -10.97 -0.90 -2.08
N PRO A 198 -10.29 -1.94 -1.58
CA PRO A 198 -9.82 -1.96 -0.20
C PRO A 198 -8.69 -0.94 0.01
N LEU A 199 -8.66 -0.31 1.17
CA LEU A 199 -7.68 0.75 1.48
C LEU A 199 -6.50 0.19 2.30
N PRO A 200 -5.26 0.62 2.02
CA PRO A 200 -4.09 0.18 2.79
C PRO A 200 -4.15 0.67 4.23
N PHE A 201 -3.79 -0.22 5.16
CA PHE A 201 -3.64 0.11 6.56
C PHE A 201 -2.35 0.89 6.80
N VAL A 202 -2.46 2.20 6.96
CA VAL A 202 -1.36 3.09 7.35
C VAL A 202 -1.81 4.07 8.43
N SER A 203 -0.86 4.61 9.20
CA SER A 203 -1.13 5.63 10.22
C SER A 203 -1.65 6.91 9.57
N ALA A 204 -2.61 7.56 10.23
CA ALA A 204 -3.18 8.82 9.77
C ALA A 204 -2.50 10.00 10.45
N PHE A 205 -2.26 11.06 9.69
CA PHE A 205 -2.03 12.39 10.23
C PHE A 205 -3.37 13.09 10.41
N VAL A 206 -3.60 13.66 11.59
CA VAL A 206 -4.85 14.36 11.89
C VAL A 206 -4.62 15.85 11.81
N LEU A 207 -5.20 16.49 10.79
CA LEU A 207 -5.27 17.94 10.73
C LEU A 207 -6.34 18.44 11.73
N LYS A 208 -5.97 18.46 13.02
CA LYS A 208 -6.73 19.07 14.11
C LYS A 208 -6.32 20.53 14.25
N ASP A 209 -7.31 21.40 14.32
CA ASP A 209 -7.16 22.81 14.70
C ASP A 209 -6.20 23.64 13.87
N SER A 210 -6.74 24.30 12.85
CA SER A 210 -6.24 25.64 12.56
C SER A 210 -7.39 26.64 12.40
N PRO A 211 -7.38 27.75 13.15
CA PRO A 211 -8.52 28.68 13.28
C PRO A 211 -8.86 29.46 12.00
N ASN A 212 -8.19 29.18 10.87
CA ASN A 212 -8.44 29.80 9.58
C ASN A 212 -8.81 28.74 8.54
N TRP A 213 -10.09 28.66 8.20
CA TRP A 213 -10.65 27.88 7.07
C TRP A 213 -9.97 28.15 5.70
N ARG A 214 -9.15 29.20 5.58
CA ARG A 214 -8.16 29.38 4.49
C ARG A 214 -7.25 28.15 4.32
N ILE A 215 -7.24 27.25 5.29
CA ILE A 215 -6.32 26.12 5.38
C ILE A 215 -6.76 24.89 4.61
N VAL A 216 -8.03 24.69 4.22
CA VAL A 216 -8.34 23.58 3.28
C VAL A 216 -7.71 23.85 1.91
N ARG A 217 -7.80 25.09 1.45
CA ARG A 217 -7.10 25.54 0.24
C ARG A 217 -5.59 25.48 0.46
N ASN A 218 -5.07 25.96 1.60
CA ASN A 218 -3.64 25.84 1.88
C ASN A 218 -3.18 24.39 2.07
N VAL A 219 -4.02 23.46 2.51
CA VAL A 219 -3.71 22.03 2.69
C VAL A 219 -3.68 21.36 1.35
N LEU A 220 -4.65 21.63 0.47
CA LEU A 220 -4.59 21.16 -0.92
C LEU A 220 -3.40 21.78 -1.66
N ASP A 221 -3.10 23.06 -1.42
CA ASP A 221 -1.93 23.73 -1.97
C ASP A 221 -0.62 23.14 -1.38
N LEU A 222 -0.58 22.82 -0.09
CA LEU A 222 0.55 22.17 0.58
C LEU A 222 0.76 20.74 0.05
N ILE A 223 -0.29 19.94 0.01
CA ILE A 223 -0.32 18.59 -0.59
C ILE A 223 0.18 18.64 -2.03
N TRP A 224 -0.20 19.67 -2.79
CA TRP A 224 0.26 19.90 -4.14
C TRP A 224 1.75 20.26 -4.20
N HIS A 225 2.20 21.25 -3.43
CA HIS A 225 3.59 21.73 -3.43
C HIS A 225 4.56 20.66 -2.94
N GLU A 226 4.18 19.94 -1.90
CA GLU A 226 4.96 18.86 -1.28
C GLU A 226 4.89 17.54 -2.06
N LYS A 227 4.18 17.51 -3.20
CA LYS A 227 4.00 16.30 -4.02
C LYS A 227 3.53 15.09 -3.21
N PHE A 228 2.60 15.32 -2.28
CA PHE A 228 2.09 14.28 -1.39
C PHE A 228 1.48 13.11 -2.18
N SER A 229 1.78 11.89 -1.75
CA SER A 229 1.19 10.66 -2.27
C SER A 229 0.52 9.92 -1.12
N GLY A 230 -0.70 9.43 -1.35
CA GLY A 230 -1.54 8.91 -0.27
C GLY A 230 -3.02 9.06 -0.56
N PHE A 231 -3.83 8.94 0.49
CA PHE A 231 -5.24 9.30 0.42
C PHE A 231 -5.64 10.19 1.59
N LEU A 232 -6.69 10.98 1.39
CA LEU A 232 -7.31 11.79 2.42
C LEU A 232 -8.76 11.39 2.62
N THR A 233 -9.25 11.53 3.84
CA THR A 233 -10.66 11.34 4.19
C THR A 233 -11.09 12.39 5.21
N LEU A 234 -12.40 12.57 5.34
CA LEU A 234 -13.00 13.51 6.27
C LEU A 234 -13.65 12.75 7.43
N ILE A 235 -13.37 13.18 8.66
CA ILE A 235 -14.23 12.81 9.79
C ILE A 235 -15.33 13.86 9.85
N THR A 236 -16.58 13.43 9.76
CA THR A 236 -17.74 14.32 9.93
C THR A 236 -18.64 13.81 11.05
N ALA A 237 -19.38 14.72 11.69
CA ALA A 237 -20.37 14.35 12.70
C ALA A 237 -21.52 13.50 12.12
N ASN A 238 -21.72 13.54 10.81
CA ASN A 238 -22.70 12.72 10.13
C ASN A 238 -22.05 11.40 9.63
N PRO A 239 -22.34 10.25 10.24
CA PRO A 239 -21.74 8.96 9.86
C PRO A 239 -22.18 8.48 8.47
N LEU A 240 -23.07 9.20 7.80
CA LEU A 240 -23.58 8.90 6.47
C LEU A 240 -22.82 9.66 5.38
N ILE A 241 -21.88 10.53 5.75
CA ILE A 241 -20.97 11.20 4.84
C ILE A 241 -19.66 10.42 4.82
N GLU A 242 -19.28 9.98 3.63
CA GLU A 242 -18.07 9.23 3.35
C GLU A 242 -17.32 9.94 2.23
N ALA A 243 -16.05 10.27 2.43
CA ALA A 243 -15.24 11.00 1.46
C ALA A 243 -13.84 10.41 1.36
N VAL A 244 -13.34 10.20 0.14
CA VAL A 244 -11.94 9.85 -0.10
C VAL A 244 -11.40 10.63 -1.29
N VAL A 245 -10.15 11.06 -1.20
CA VAL A 245 -9.37 11.56 -2.35
C VAL A 245 -8.05 10.83 -2.35
N ILE A 246 -7.72 10.20 -3.46
CA ILE A 246 -6.44 9.51 -3.68
C ILE A 246 -5.54 10.46 -4.47
N LEU A 247 -4.31 10.63 -4.00
CA LEU A 247 -3.35 11.56 -4.55
C LEU A 247 -2.05 10.87 -4.92
N TYR A 248 -1.51 11.25 -6.06
CA TYR A 248 -0.22 10.84 -6.58
C TYR A 248 0.61 12.07 -6.90
N LYS A 249 1.76 12.24 -6.24
CA LYS A 249 2.67 13.38 -6.43
C LYS A 249 1.95 14.74 -6.35
N GLY A 250 1.04 14.89 -5.39
CA GLY A 250 0.25 16.10 -5.12
C GLY A 250 -0.96 16.28 -6.04
N ARG A 251 -1.15 15.40 -7.02
CA ARG A 251 -2.26 15.47 -7.98
C ARG A 251 -3.34 14.46 -7.60
N VAL A 252 -4.61 14.84 -7.74
CA VAL A 252 -5.72 13.92 -7.50
C VAL A 252 -5.73 12.86 -8.60
N VAL A 253 -5.74 11.58 -8.22
CA VAL A 253 -5.92 10.44 -9.13
C VAL A 253 -7.41 10.08 -9.21
N HIS A 254 -8.06 9.99 -8.05
CA HIS A 254 -9.47 9.66 -7.93
C HIS A 254 -10.07 10.32 -6.70
N SER A 255 -11.35 10.64 -6.74
CA SER A 255 -12.08 11.07 -5.57
C SER A 255 -13.51 10.54 -5.57
N ARG A 256 -14.03 10.35 -4.36
CA ARG A 256 -15.38 9.86 -4.16
C ARG A 256 -15.99 10.51 -2.94
N PHE A 257 -17.27 10.84 -3.05
CA PHE A 257 -18.04 11.41 -1.97
C PHE A 257 -19.41 10.73 -1.97
N ALA A 258 -19.83 10.21 -0.84
CA ALA A 258 -21.14 9.64 -0.65
C ALA A 258 -21.85 10.34 0.50
N ASP A 259 -23.08 10.77 0.25
CA ASP A 259 -24.02 11.24 1.27
C ASP A 259 -25.31 10.40 1.22
N ASN A 260 -26.27 10.72 2.09
CA ASN A 260 -27.56 10.00 2.16
C ASN A 260 -28.37 9.97 0.86
N ARG A 261 -28.07 10.83 -0.10
CA ARG A 261 -28.90 11.06 -1.28
C ARG A 261 -28.19 10.67 -2.57
N SER A 262 -26.86 10.66 -2.57
CA SER A 262 -26.08 10.62 -3.80
C SER A 262 -24.65 10.15 -3.56
N ILE A 263 -24.11 9.47 -4.58
CA ILE A 263 -22.68 9.15 -4.70
C ILE A 263 -22.13 9.99 -5.85
N HIS A 264 -21.10 10.76 -5.57
CA HIS A 264 -20.36 11.57 -6.52
C HIS A 264 -18.95 11.00 -6.71
N LYS A 265 -18.41 11.19 -7.91
CA LYS A 265 -17.02 10.81 -8.27
C LYS A 265 -16.27 12.03 -8.80
N ASP A 266 -14.96 11.98 -8.70
CA ASP A 266 -14.00 12.90 -9.30
C ASP A 266 -14.33 14.37 -8.98
N GLN A 267 -14.44 15.24 -9.99
CA GLN A 267 -14.70 16.66 -9.77
C GLN A 267 -15.98 16.92 -8.96
N GLY A 268 -17.03 16.12 -9.19
CA GLY A 268 -18.26 16.19 -8.42
C GLY A 268 -18.04 15.85 -6.95
N ALA A 269 -17.21 14.84 -6.66
CA ALA A 269 -16.84 14.50 -5.29
C ALA A 269 -16.00 15.58 -4.63
N LEU A 270 -14.99 16.13 -5.33
CA LEU A 270 -14.13 17.19 -4.79
C LEU A 270 -14.93 18.43 -4.41
N ARG A 271 -15.89 18.84 -5.26
CA ARG A 271 -16.78 19.97 -4.94
C ARG A 271 -17.56 19.72 -3.65
N ARG A 272 -18.14 18.53 -3.50
CA ARG A 272 -18.93 18.18 -2.30
C ARG A 272 -18.06 18.08 -1.05
N ILE A 273 -16.85 17.55 -1.16
CA ILE A 273 -15.85 17.50 -0.09
C ILE A 273 -15.53 18.93 0.38
N VAL A 274 -15.24 19.84 -0.55
CA VAL A 274 -15.03 21.27 -0.24
C VAL A 274 -16.29 21.89 0.39
N ASP A 275 -17.47 21.69 -0.19
CA ASP A 275 -18.73 22.24 0.31
C ASP A 275 -19.03 21.79 1.75
N VAL A 276 -18.84 20.50 2.07
CA VAL A 276 -19.03 19.98 3.43
C VAL A 276 -18.01 20.54 4.41
N THR A 277 -16.78 20.76 3.94
CA THR A 277 -15.71 21.31 4.79
C THR A 277 -15.89 22.81 5.02
N VAL A 278 -16.50 23.54 4.06
CA VAL A 278 -16.76 24.99 4.14
C VAL A 278 -18.08 25.32 4.83
N SER A 279 -19.13 24.53 4.58
CA SER A 279 -20.49 24.82 5.09
C SER A 279 -20.71 24.36 6.52
N ALA A 280 -19.88 23.43 7.02
CA ALA A 280 -19.93 23.02 8.41
C ALA A 280 -19.31 24.13 9.28
N ASN A 281 -20.13 24.79 10.10
CA ASN A 281 -19.65 25.53 11.28
C ASN A 281 -18.93 24.62 12.30
N GLU A 282 -18.89 23.32 12.04
CA GLU A 282 -18.20 22.29 12.80
C GLU A 282 -16.83 22.00 12.19
N ARG A 283 -15.81 21.91 13.06
CA ARG A 283 -14.43 21.56 12.69
C ARG A 283 -14.38 20.08 12.30
N ASN A 284 -14.61 19.77 11.03
CA ASN A 284 -14.40 18.42 10.49
C ASN A 284 -12.89 18.21 10.27
N PRO A 285 -12.21 17.36 11.05
CA PRO A 285 -10.79 17.12 10.84
C PRO A 285 -10.58 16.33 9.53
N VAL A 286 -9.51 16.71 8.83
CA VAL A 286 -9.04 16.01 7.64
C VAL A 286 -8.00 14.99 8.08
N LEU A 287 -8.17 13.75 7.66
CA LEU A 287 -7.17 12.70 7.87
C LEU A 287 -6.35 12.53 6.60
N LEU A 288 -5.03 12.49 6.75
CA LEU A 288 -4.09 12.22 5.66
C LEU A 288 -3.37 10.90 5.92
N TYR A 289 -3.43 10.00 4.96
CA TYR A 289 -2.81 8.68 5.00
C TYR A 289 -1.67 8.66 3.98
N PRO A 290 -0.41 8.87 4.41
CA PRO A 290 0.74 8.90 3.51
C PRO A 290 1.00 7.49 2.94
N LEU A 291 1.29 7.43 1.64
CA LEU A 291 1.70 6.22 0.95
C LEU A 291 2.84 6.54 -0.02
N GLU A 292 3.63 5.53 -0.35
CA GLU A 292 4.67 5.68 -1.38
C GLU A 292 4.05 5.99 -2.74
N ALA A 293 4.72 6.85 -3.52
CA ALA A 293 4.23 7.24 -4.83
C ALA A 293 4.07 6.01 -5.74
N ASP A 294 5.06 5.13 -5.78
CA ASP A 294 5.05 3.92 -6.61
C ASP A 294 3.92 2.97 -6.21
N PHE A 295 3.58 2.92 -4.91
CA PHE A 295 2.42 2.19 -4.42
C PHE A 295 1.13 2.80 -4.98
N ILE A 296 0.95 4.13 -4.91
CA ILE A 296 -0.25 4.79 -5.47
C ILE A 296 -0.37 4.55 -6.98
N HIS A 297 0.75 4.63 -7.72
CA HIS A 297 0.74 4.34 -9.16
C HIS A 297 0.27 2.91 -9.41
N SER A 298 0.80 1.93 -8.68
CA SER A 298 0.37 0.53 -8.76
C SER A 298 -1.10 0.35 -8.34
N TYR A 299 -1.52 1.04 -7.27
CA TYR A 299 -2.88 1.01 -6.73
C TYR A 299 -3.92 1.59 -7.70
N SER A 300 -3.53 2.57 -8.52
CA SER A 300 -4.41 3.14 -9.55
C SER A 300 -4.93 2.09 -10.53
N ALA A 301 -4.22 0.97 -10.71
CA ALA A 301 -4.67 -0.15 -11.54
C ALA A 301 -6.02 -0.71 -11.08
N LEU A 302 -6.29 -0.73 -9.76
CA LEU A 302 -7.60 -1.18 -9.27
C LEU A 302 -8.72 -0.26 -9.77
N ILE A 303 -8.48 1.05 -9.79
CA ILE A 303 -9.50 2.06 -10.08
C ILE A 303 -9.75 2.22 -11.58
N MET A 304 -8.67 2.22 -12.36
CA MET A 304 -8.68 2.66 -13.76
C MET A 304 -7.73 1.83 -14.65
N GLY A 305 -7.24 0.70 -14.15
CA GLY A 305 -6.29 -0.14 -14.88
C GLY A 305 -6.93 -1.01 -15.94
N ASP A 306 -6.11 -1.36 -16.94
CA ASP A 306 -6.48 -2.27 -18.01
C ASP A 306 -6.08 -3.70 -17.64
N LYS A 307 -7.01 -4.65 -17.80
CA LYS A 307 -6.74 -6.07 -17.56
C LYS A 307 -5.77 -6.61 -18.61
N LEU A 308 -4.59 -7.02 -18.17
CA LEU A 308 -3.60 -7.76 -18.96
C LEU A 308 -3.92 -9.26 -18.99
N LEU A 309 -4.33 -9.80 -17.84
CA LEU A 309 -4.83 -11.16 -17.70
C LEU A 309 -6.16 -11.10 -16.93
N ASP A 310 -7.13 -11.88 -17.41
CA ASP A 310 -8.47 -11.92 -16.82
C ASP A 310 -8.83 -13.36 -16.43
N SER A 311 -9.05 -13.56 -15.14
CA SER A 311 -9.64 -14.75 -14.55
C SER A 311 -8.89 -16.04 -14.93
N PHE A 312 -7.57 -16.05 -14.76
CA PHE A 312 -6.76 -17.25 -14.97
C PHE A 312 -6.78 -18.15 -13.73
N SER A 313 -7.03 -19.45 -13.91
CA SER A 313 -6.99 -20.39 -12.80
C SER A 313 -5.57 -20.52 -12.22
N SER A 314 -5.44 -20.39 -10.90
CA SER A 314 -4.17 -20.58 -10.19
C SER A 314 -3.58 -21.99 -10.36
N ALA A 315 -4.42 -22.99 -10.63
CA ALA A 315 -3.98 -24.36 -10.91
C ALA A 315 -3.22 -24.48 -12.26
N SER A 316 -3.53 -23.61 -13.22
CA SER A 316 -2.93 -23.63 -14.57
C SER A 316 -1.68 -22.76 -14.68
N MET A 317 -1.47 -21.84 -13.74
CA MET A 317 -0.39 -20.85 -13.79
C MET A 317 0.33 -20.74 -12.44
N LYS A 318 1.60 -21.12 -12.41
CA LYS A 318 2.45 -20.93 -11.23
C LYS A 318 2.69 -19.44 -11.00
N ILE A 319 2.26 -18.93 -9.85
CA ILE A 319 2.37 -17.51 -9.49
C ILE A 319 3.81 -16.98 -9.60
N ASN A 320 4.82 -17.74 -9.19
CA ASN A 320 6.23 -17.30 -9.29
C ASN A 320 6.68 -17.14 -10.74
N LYS A 321 6.22 -18.01 -11.65
CA LYS A 321 6.54 -17.86 -13.08
C LYS A 321 5.86 -16.62 -13.67
N LEU A 322 4.64 -16.32 -13.23
CA LEU A 322 3.97 -15.07 -13.59
C LEU A 322 4.76 -13.87 -13.07
N LEU A 323 5.09 -13.83 -11.78
CA LEU A 323 5.81 -12.71 -11.15
C LEU A 323 7.16 -12.47 -11.84
N ASN A 324 7.93 -13.52 -12.12
CA ASN A 324 9.18 -13.39 -12.88
C ASN A 324 8.94 -12.80 -14.27
N THR A 325 7.86 -13.20 -14.96
CA THR A 325 7.53 -12.64 -16.28
C THR A 325 7.20 -11.15 -16.17
N LEU A 326 6.43 -10.76 -15.15
CA LEU A 326 6.06 -9.38 -14.88
C LEU A 326 7.29 -8.52 -14.53
N GLU A 327 8.22 -9.07 -13.75
CA GLU A 327 9.50 -8.44 -13.43
C GLU A 327 10.34 -8.14 -14.68
N HIS A 328 10.54 -9.13 -15.55
CA HIS A 328 11.28 -8.96 -16.81
C HIS A 328 10.59 -7.98 -17.76
N SER A 329 9.26 -7.92 -17.73
CA SER A 329 8.49 -6.96 -18.53
C SER A 329 8.41 -5.56 -17.91
N GLN A 330 9.02 -5.35 -16.74
CA GLN A 330 8.98 -4.09 -15.98
C GLN A 330 7.53 -3.62 -15.71
N HIS A 331 6.66 -4.56 -15.34
CA HIS A 331 5.23 -4.29 -15.17
C HIS A 331 4.94 -3.38 -13.98
N THR A 332 4.07 -2.38 -14.18
CA THR A 332 3.49 -1.56 -13.11
C THR A 332 1.99 -1.82 -13.02
N GLY A 333 1.51 -2.24 -11.86
CA GLY A 333 0.12 -2.65 -11.68
C GLY A 333 -0.10 -3.52 -10.45
N VAL A 334 -1.14 -4.34 -10.53
CA VAL A 334 -1.54 -5.24 -9.44
C VAL A 334 -1.88 -6.62 -9.99
N VAL A 335 -1.38 -7.65 -9.31
CA VAL A 335 -1.87 -9.02 -9.46
C VAL A 335 -2.94 -9.22 -8.41
N HIS A 336 -4.18 -9.34 -8.84
CA HIS A 336 -5.33 -9.56 -7.98
C HIS A 336 -5.69 -11.05 -8.01
N ILE A 337 -5.77 -11.66 -6.84
CA ILE A 337 -6.07 -13.07 -6.66
C ILE A 337 -7.39 -13.17 -5.92
N THR A 338 -8.38 -13.80 -6.54
CA THR A 338 -9.71 -13.93 -5.97
C THR A 338 -10.04 -15.39 -5.71
N ASN A 339 -10.54 -15.67 -4.51
CA ASN A 339 -11.23 -16.90 -4.14
C ASN A 339 -12.63 -16.54 -3.64
N LEU A 340 -13.57 -17.49 -3.61
CA LEU A 340 -14.99 -17.30 -3.28
C LEU A 340 -15.26 -16.42 -2.03
N ALA A 341 -14.36 -16.37 -1.07
CA ALA A 341 -14.50 -15.59 0.16
C ALA A 341 -13.32 -14.64 0.45
N GLU A 342 -12.25 -14.64 -0.35
CA GLU A 342 -10.99 -13.96 0.00
C GLU A 342 -10.33 -13.34 -1.23
N SER A 343 -9.75 -12.16 -1.04
CA SER A 343 -8.99 -11.44 -2.07
C SER A 343 -7.56 -11.18 -1.60
N GLY A 344 -6.61 -11.47 -2.48
CA GLY A 344 -5.18 -11.19 -2.32
C GLY A 344 -4.69 -10.24 -3.41
N TYR A 345 -3.70 -9.43 -3.11
CA TYR A 345 -3.19 -8.37 -3.97
C TYR A 345 -1.66 -8.36 -3.90
N ILE A 346 -0.99 -8.31 -5.04
CA ILE A 346 0.45 -8.09 -5.13
C ILE A 346 0.67 -6.86 -5.99
N PHE A 347 1.20 -5.79 -5.41
CA PHE A 347 1.46 -4.55 -6.14
C PHE A 347 2.89 -4.57 -6.70
N LEU A 348 3.04 -4.15 -7.95
CA LEU A 348 4.33 -4.08 -8.64
C LEU A 348 4.52 -2.70 -9.28
N SER A 349 5.75 -2.18 -9.21
CA SER A 349 6.18 -0.98 -9.92
C SER A 349 7.46 -1.25 -10.69
N GLY A 350 7.46 -1.03 -12.01
CA GLY A 350 8.62 -1.29 -12.85
C GLY A 350 9.12 -2.73 -12.74
N GLY A 351 8.21 -3.69 -12.52
CA GLY A 351 8.53 -5.10 -12.31
C GLY A 351 8.98 -5.46 -10.89
N GLN A 352 9.27 -4.48 -10.04
CA GLN A 352 9.63 -4.71 -8.64
C GLN A 352 8.39 -4.91 -7.79
N LYS A 353 8.41 -5.90 -6.90
CA LYS A 353 7.32 -6.14 -5.95
C LYS A 353 7.36 -5.10 -4.83
N LEU A 354 6.28 -4.34 -4.67
CA LEU A 354 6.13 -3.35 -3.59
C LEU A 354 5.62 -3.98 -2.29
N GLY A 355 4.74 -4.96 -2.40
CA GLY A 355 4.15 -5.63 -1.23
C GLY A 355 3.10 -6.66 -1.60
N SER A 356 2.67 -7.44 -0.61
CA SER A 356 1.64 -8.48 -0.76
C SER A 356 0.58 -8.29 0.32
N TYR A 357 -0.67 -8.12 -0.08
CA TYR A 357 -1.76 -7.73 0.79
C TYR A 357 -2.95 -8.65 0.64
N TYR A 358 -3.74 -8.81 1.68
CA TYR A 358 -5.02 -9.48 1.63
C TYR A 358 -6.10 -8.56 2.20
N GLU A 359 -7.33 -8.77 1.76
CA GLU A 359 -8.46 -7.93 2.15
C GLU A 359 -9.17 -8.49 3.38
N VAL A 360 -9.30 -7.65 4.42
CA VAL A 360 -10.05 -7.92 5.64
C VAL A 360 -10.94 -6.73 5.93
N ASP A 361 -12.26 -6.92 5.93
CA ASP A 361 -13.23 -5.86 6.22
C ASP A 361 -12.98 -4.56 5.42
N ASP A 362 -12.77 -4.67 4.10
CA ASP A 362 -12.46 -3.58 3.16
C ASP A 362 -11.11 -2.85 3.40
N VAL A 363 -10.22 -3.46 4.19
CA VAL A 363 -8.86 -2.95 4.47
C VAL A 363 -7.82 -3.92 3.93
N LEU A 364 -6.78 -3.39 3.28
CA LEU A 364 -5.61 -4.15 2.87
C LEU A 364 -4.65 -4.28 4.05
N GLU A 365 -4.42 -5.52 4.47
CA GLU A 365 -3.40 -5.87 5.45
C GLU A 365 -2.25 -6.60 4.75
N GLU A 366 -1.01 -6.25 5.10
CA GLU A 366 0.16 -6.83 4.46
C GLU A 366 0.40 -8.25 4.99
N SER A 367 0.40 -9.23 4.10
CA SER A 367 0.75 -10.62 4.40
C SER A 367 1.05 -11.39 3.11
N ILE A 368 2.34 -11.64 2.85
CA ILE A 368 2.76 -12.51 1.74
C ILE A 368 2.21 -13.92 1.92
N VAL A 369 2.31 -14.49 3.12
CA VAL A 369 1.87 -15.85 3.42
C VAL A 369 0.40 -16.04 3.09
N ARG A 370 -0.44 -15.08 3.52
CA ARG A 370 -1.88 -15.16 3.29
C ARG A 370 -2.23 -15.12 1.80
N VAL A 371 -1.55 -14.27 1.03
CA VAL A 371 -1.73 -14.21 -0.42
C VAL A 371 -1.38 -15.55 -1.08
N TYR A 372 -0.28 -16.18 -0.72
CA TYR A 372 0.11 -17.49 -1.26
C TYR A 372 -0.85 -18.61 -0.83
N GLN A 373 -1.39 -18.56 0.40
CA GLN A 373 -2.45 -19.46 0.83
C GLN A 373 -3.71 -19.31 -0.05
N ILE A 374 -4.13 -18.08 -0.34
CA ILE A 374 -5.25 -17.80 -1.25
C ILE A 374 -4.95 -18.40 -2.63
N VAL A 375 -3.77 -18.15 -3.20
CA VAL A 375 -3.37 -18.70 -4.52
C VAL A 375 -3.46 -20.23 -4.54
N SER A 376 -3.09 -20.90 -3.45
CA SER A 376 -3.00 -22.35 -3.35
C SER A 376 -4.37 -23.03 -3.18
N LYS A 377 -5.42 -22.27 -2.84
CA LYS A 377 -6.77 -22.82 -2.68
C LYS A 377 -7.37 -23.25 -4.04
N PRO A 378 -8.13 -24.36 -4.07
CA PRO A 378 -8.88 -24.74 -5.25
C PRO A 378 -9.86 -23.65 -5.68
N GLY A 379 -9.94 -23.39 -6.99
CA GLY A 379 -10.85 -22.39 -7.55
C GLY A 379 -10.37 -20.94 -7.45
N SER A 380 -9.14 -20.69 -7.00
CA SER A 380 -8.55 -19.35 -7.03
C SER A 380 -8.28 -18.89 -8.45
N MET A 381 -8.60 -17.62 -8.70
CA MET A 381 -8.48 -16.95 -9.98
C MET A 381 -7.48 -15.80 -9.85
N ILE A 382 -6.70 -15.58 -10.91
CA ILE A 382 -5.66 -14.56 -10.97
C ILE A 382 -5.99 -13.59 -12.11
N ASP A 383 -6.13 -12.34 -11.75
CA ASP A 383 -6.20 -11.18 -12.63
C ASP A 383 -4.87 -10.43 -12.57
N VAL A 384 -4.40 -9.94 -13.71
CA VAL A 384 -3.29 -8.99 -13.75
C VAL A 384 -3.79 -7.71 -14.37
N VAL A 385 -3.73 -6.61 -13.62
CA VAL A 385 -4.26 -5.32 -14.02
C VAL A 385 -3.12 -4.32 -14.09
N THR A 386 -2.98 -3.69 -15.25
CA THR A 386 -1.90 -2.74 -15.53
C THR A 386 -2.32 -1.34 -15.10
N SER A 387 -1.44 -0.64 -14.39
CA SER A 387 -1.67 0.77 -14.08
C SER A 387 -1.60 1.62 -15.36
N PRO A 388 -2.48 2.62 -15.52
CA PRO A 388 -2.32 3.56 -16.61
C PRO A 388 -1.01 4.36 -16.48
N PRO A 389 -0.46 4.83 -17.60
CA PRO A 389 0.68 5.75 -17.59
C PRO A 389 0.31 7.05 -16.85
N GLU A 390 1.32 7.74 -16.30
CA GLU A 390 1.10 8.94 -15.49
C GLU A 390 0.23 9.98 -16.18
N ASP A 391 0.43 10.22 -17.49
CA ASP A 391 -0.35 11.20 -18.23
C ASP A 391 -1.85 10.89 -18.22
N LYS A 392 -2.21 9.60 -18.35
CA LYS A 392 -3.60 9.14 -18.36
C LYS A 392 -4.24 9.08 -16.98
N MET A 393 -3.45 8.90 -15.91
CA MET A 393 -3.96 8.94 -14.53
C MET A 393 -4.67 10.26 -14.20
N PHE A 394 -4.33 11.33 -14.93
CA PHE A 394 -4.85 12.67 -14.69
C PHE A 394 -5.81 13.19 -15.75
N GLU A 395 -6.05 12.44 -16.83
CA GLU A 395 -6.98 12.85 -17.89
C GLU A 395 -8.43 12.90 -17.38
N VAL A 396 -8.78 12.04 -16.41
CA VAL A 396 -10.13 11.95 -15.82
C VAL A 396 -10.28 12.83 -14.59
N SER A 397 -9.20 13.01 -13.82
CA SER A 397 -9.15 13.77 -12.58
C SER A 397 -8.70 15.21 -12.83
N ASN A 398 -9.59 15.98 -13.47
CA ASN A 398 -9.46 17.44 -13.48
C ASN A 398 -9.51 17.95 -12.04
N ARG A 399 -8.34 18.28 -11.50
CA ARG A 399 -8.24 19.14 -10.33
C ARG A 399 -9.13 20.37 -10.55
N PRO A 400 -9.79 20.89 -9.50
CA PRO A 400 -10.43 22.20 -9.58
C PRO A 400 -9.34 23.19 -10.01
N LYS A 401 -9.48 23.76 -11.20
CA LYS A 401 -8.51 24.73 -11.73
C LYS A 401 -8.51 25.94 -10.81
N SER A 402 -7.34 26.47 -10.50
CA SER A 402 -7.25 27.69 -9.70
C SER A 402 -7.87 28.86 -10.48
N VAL A 403 -8.33 29.91 -9.78
CA VAL A 403 -8.84 31.12 -10.45
C VAL A 403 -7.79 31.71 -11.39
N ALA A 404 -6.51 31.64 -11.03
CA ALA A 404 -5.40 32.07 -11.87
C ALA A 404 -5.25 31.22 -13.15
N GLU A 405 -5.44 29.91 -13.06
CA GLU A 405 -5.41 29.01 -14.22
C GLU A 405 -6.61 29.19 -15.14
N ILE A 406 -7.79 29.42 -14.56
CA ILE A 406 -8.97 29.74 -15.37
C ILE A 406 -8.80 31.10 -16.04
N LYS A 407 -8.23 32.09 -15.35
CA LYS A 407 -7.88 33.39 -15.95
C LYS A 407 -6.94 33.21 -17.16
N GLN A 408 -5.91 32.38 -17.02
CA GLN A 408 -4.99 32.03 -18.11
C GLN A 408 -5.72 31.33 -19.27
N GLN A 409 -6.62 30.39 -19.00
CA GLN A 409 -7.42 29.72 -20.03
C GLN A 409 -8.40 30.66 -20.72
N MET A 410 -9.03 31.59 -20.00
CA MET A 410 -9.87 32.63 -20.59
C MET A 410 -9.06 33.53 -21.52
N ILE A 411 -7.83 33.87 -21.15
CA ILE A 411 -6.90 34.63 -22.01
C ILE A 411 -6.54 33.81 -23.27
N ALA A 412 -6.26 32.52 -23.13
CA ALA A 412 -5.99 31.64 -24.27
C ALA A 412 -7.17 31.56 -25.23
N ILE A 413 -8.39 31.36 -24.70
CA ILE A 413 -9.64 31.34 -25.48
C ILE A 413 -9.89 32.68 -26.16
N ALA A 414 -9.61 33.81 -25.48
CA ALA A 414 -9.73 35.13 -26.10
C ALA A 414 -8.80 35.27 -27.31
N ASN A 415 -7.56 34.79 -27.21
CA ASN A 415 -6.63 34.78 -28.33
C ASN A 415 -7.06 33.83 -29.45
N GLU A 416 -7.63 32.66 -29.12
CA GLU A 416 -8.16 31.69 -30.10
C GLU A 416 -9.36 32.27 -30.87
N VAL A 417 -10.36 32.80 -30.17
CA VAL A 417 -11.64 33.25 -30.75
C VAL A 417 -11.49 34.59 -31.48
N LEU A 418 -10.70 35.52 -30.93
CA LEU A 418 -10.59 36.89 -31.45
C LEU A 418 -9.34 37.13 -32.30
N GLY A 419 -8.35 36.23 -32.22
CA GLY A 419 -7.08 36.34 -32.93
C GLY A 419 -6.36 37.65 -32.61
N LYS A 420 -5.92 38.38 -33.65
CA LYS A 420 -5.20 39.66 -33.52
C LYS A 420 -6.01 40.78 -32.83
N ARG A 421 -7.32 40.62 -32.68
CA ARG A 421 -8.21 41.60 -32.02
C ARG A 421 -8.35 41.36 -30.50
N ALA A 422 -7.74 40.31 -29.97
CA ALA A 422 -7.87 39.90 -28.58
C ALA A 422 -7.21 40.86 -27.57
N ASN A 423 -6.23 41.67 -27.99
CA ASN A 423 -5.38 42.48 -27.08
C ASN A 423 -6.16 43.26 -26.02
N ARG A 424 -7.28 43.88 -26.39
CA ARG A 424 -8.09 44.68 -25.45
C ARG A 424 -8.83 43.81 -24.44
N VAL A 425 -9.30 42.63 -24.85
CA VAL A 425 -9.96 41.65 -23.98
C VAL A 425 -8.95 40.95 -23.08
N VAL A 426 -7.77 40.61 -23.60
CA VAL A 426 -6.67 39.99 -22.84
C VAL A 426 -6.18 40.92 -21.74
N ASN A 427 -5.94 42.20 -22.05
CA ASN A 427 -5.52 43.19 -21.04
C ASN A 427 -6.58 43.38 -19.95
N LEU A 428 -7.86 43.31 -20.32
CA LEU A 428 -8.98 43.42 -19.39
C LEU A 428 -9.05 42.20 -18.46
N LEU A 429 -8.88 40.98 -19.01
CA LEU A 429 -8.81 39.76 -18.19
C LEU A 429 -7.57 39.70 -17.31
N ALA A 430 -6.43 40.26 -17.76
CA ALA A 430 -5.20 40.30 -16.97
C ALA A 430 -5.32 41.18 -15.71
N GLN A 431 -6.21 42.18 -15.73
CA GLN A 431 -6.53 43.04 -14.59
C GLN A 431 -7.45 42.39 -13.55
N ALA A 432 -8.02 41.22 -13.86
CA ALA A 432 -8.84 40.50 -12.90
C ALA A 432 -7.99 39.97 -11.73
N GLU A 433 -8.49 40.23 -10.52
CA GLU A 433 -7.96 39.65 -9.29
C GLU A 433 -8.26 38.14 -9.25
N ASP A 434 -7.47 37.37 -8.51
CA ASP A 434 -7.58 35.90 -8.45
C ASP A 434 -8.73 35.43 -7.52
N ASN A 435 -9.91 36.03 -7.69
CA ASN A 435 -11.17 35.65 -7.04
C ASN A 435 -12.34 35.53 -8.04
N THR A 436 -13.29 34.63 -7.76
CA THR A 436 -14.42 34.30 -8.65
C THR A 436 -15.33 35.49 -8.99
N PRO A 437 -15.68 36.40 -8.04
CA PRO A 437 -16.50 37.56 -8.36
C PRO A 437 -15.83 38.54 -9.33
N SER A 438 -14.52 38.78 -9.18
CA SER A 438 -13.73 39.60 -10.10
C SER A 438 -13.72 38.99 -11.49
N LEU A 439 -13.44 37.69 -11.60
CA LEU A 439 -13.40 36.98 -12.87
C LEU A 439 -14.75 37.02 -13.62
N LYS A 440 -15.88 36.83 -12.91
CA LYS A 440 -17.24 36.98 -13.47
C LYS A 440 -17.50 38.39 -14.00
N THR A 441 -17.06 39.41 -13.27
CA THR A 441 -17.20 40.82 -13.68
C THR A 441 -16.42 41.11 -14.95
N TYR A 442 -15.14 40.69 -15.00
CA TYR A 442 -14.29 40.89 -16.17
C TYR A 442 -14.72 40.04 -17.37
N ALA A 443 -15.31 38.85 -17.18
CA ALA A 443 -15.92 38.06 -18.25
C ALA A 443 -17.10 38.80 -18.92
N ASN A 444 -17.97 39.42 -18.11
CA ASN A 444 -19.09 40.22 -18.61
C ASN A 444 -18.60 41.46 -19.37
N GLN A 445 -17.58 42.14 -18.85
CA GLN A 445 -16.98 43.29 -19.51
C GLN A 445 -16.29 42.90 -20.82
N ALA A 446 -15.58 41.76 -20.85
CA ALA A 446 -14.98 41.19 -22.05
C ALA A 446 -16.04 40.92 -23.15
N ARG A 447 -17.21 40.38 -22.77
CA ARG A 447 -18.34 40.20 -23.69
C ARG A 447 -18.81 41.52 -24.27
N LEU A 448 -19.05 42.53 -23.44
CA LEU A 448 -19.53 43.85 -23.88
C LEU A 448 -18.52 44.54 -24.81
N VAL A 449 -17.23 44.48 -24.48
CA VAL A 449 -16.16 45.03 -25.34
C VAL A 449 -16.13 44.30 -26.68
N THR A 450 -16.23 42.97 -26.68
CA THR A 450 -16.26 42.18 -27.92
C THR A 450 -17.49 42.49 -28.76
N GLN A 451 -18.65 42.64 -28.13
CA GLN A 451 -19.91 42.97 -28.80
C GLN A 451 -19.89 44.38 -29.41
N MET A 452 -19.27 45.35 -28.74
CA MET A 452 -19.20 46.74 -29.22
C MET A 452 -18.15 46.96 -30.30
N PHE A 453 -17.01 46.28 -30.22
CA PHE A 453 -15.83 46.61 -31.04
C PHE A 453 -15.43 45.53 -32.05
N ILE A 454 -15.99 44.32 -31.97
CA ILE A 454 -15.58 43.19 -32.81
C ILE A 454 -16.78 42.61 -33.56
N ASP A 455 -17.58 41.78 -32.88
CA ASP A 455 -18.71 41.07 -33.47
C ASP A 455 -19.57 40.46 -32.36
N LYS A 456 -20.90 40.46 -32.56
CA LYS A 456 -21.85 39.95 -31.58
C LYS A 456 -21.79 38.42 -31.44
N ASN A 457 -21.66 37.68 -32.54
CA ASN A 457 -21.62 36.22 -32.51
C ASN A 457 -20.34 35.72 -31.85
N LEU A 458 -19.20 36.37 -32.13
CA LEU A 458 -17.95 36.06 -31.43
C LEU A 458 -18.01 36.41 -29.94
N ALA A 459 -18.71 37.48 -29.57
CA ALA A 459 -18.92 37.85 -28.16
C ALA A 459 -19.71 36.79 -27.41
N ASP A 460 -20.78 36.26 -28.02
CA ASP A 460 -21.61 35.22 -27.41
C ASP A 460 -20.84 33.89 -27.32
N GLN A 461 -20.12 33.47 -28.37
CA GLN A 461 -19.26 32.27 -28.34
C GLN A 461 -18.15 32.35 -27.28
N LEU A 462 -17.48 33.50 -27.17
CA LEU A 462 -16.46 33.74 -26.16
C LEU A 462 -17.06 33.63 -24.75
N TYR A 463 -18.23 34.25 -24.54
CA TYR A 463 -18.88 34.29 -23.25
C TYR A 463 -19.42 32.94 -22.80
N GLU A 464 -19.97 32.13 -23.70
CA GLU A 464 -20.39 30.76 -23.39
C GLU A 464 -19.21 29.91 -22.91
N ARG A 465 -18.07 29.98 -23.59
CA ARG A 465 -16.84 29.28 -23.16
C ARG A 465 -16.31 29.80 -21.82
N PHE A 466 -16.39 31.11 -21.57
CA PHE A 466 -16.02 31.69 -20.28
C PHE A 466 -16.95 31.23 -19.16
N LEU A 467 -18.26 31.18 -19.39
CA LEU A 467 -19.22 30.69 -18.41
C LEU A 467 -18.98 29.23 -18.07
N PHE A 468 -18.68 28.39 -19.06
CA PHE A 468 -18.31 27.00 -18.83
C PHE A 468 -17.09 26.88 -17.90
N LEU A 469 -16.03 27.66 -18.16
CA LEU A 469 -14.86 27.68 -17.29
C LEU A 469 -15.15 28.25 -15.90
N ILE A 470 -15.96 29.29 -15.80
CA ILE A 470 -16.32 29.89 -14.50
C ILE A 470 -17.20 28.94 -13.67
N GLN A 471 -18.06 28.14 -14.31
CA GLN A 471 -18.81 27.07 -13.67
C GLN A 471 -17.91 25.96 -13.10
N GLU A 472 -16.66 25.84 -13.59
CA GLU A 472 -15.67 24.95 -12.99
C GLU A 472 -15.19 25.42 -11.60
N LEU A 473 -15.39 26.70 -11.24
CA LEU A 473 -14.97 27.30 -9.96
C LEU A 473 -16.01 27.25 -8.83
N GLY A 474 -17.27 26.89 -9.13
CA GLY A 474 -18.42 27.09 -8.22
C GLY A 474 -19.24 28.32 -8.57
#